data_AF-A0AAX3EQD4-F1
#
_entry.id   AF-A0AAX3EQD4-F1
#
_cell.length_a   1.000
_cell.length_b   1.000
_cell.length_c   1.000
_cell.angle_alpha   90.00
_cell.angle_beta   90.00
_cell.angle_gamma   90.00
#
_symmetry.space_group_name_H-M   'P 1'
#
loop_
_entity.id
_entity.type
_entity.pdbx_description
1 polymer ?
#
loop_
_entity_poly.entity_id
_entity_poly.type
_entity_poly.pdbx_seq_one_letter_code
_entity_poly.pdbx_strand_id
1 'polypeptide(L)'
;MTDWTNERLLTKPARALDESPCTNLVGRDALSHLVAQLRDELAHNPSSDTAMDLVKCLYLLGSWGKARGSWHDFLAVEQIRVLNLSQNERAPYVQALHSRGLSQRAIAPFLGVSHQTIKNDCFRLELSGTVIGINGKSYAPLPKWHLTGHLAKATSDVRHASTTGYHRDVA
;
A
#
# COMPACT_ATOMS: atom_id res chain seq x y z
N MET A 1 -4.47 -26.38 32.06
CA MET A 1 -4.52 -26.60 30.60
C MET A 1 -5.47 -25.56 30.04
N THR A 2 -4.94 -24.43 29.56
CA THR A 2 -5.72 -23.32 29.03
C THR A 2 -5.71 -23.43 27.51
N ASP A 3 -6.87 -23.74 26.95
CA ASP A 3 -7.14 -23.74 25.51
C ASP A 3 -6.89 -22.34 24.95
N TRP A 4 -5.79 -22.21 24.20
CA TRP A 4 -5.52 -21.05 23.36
C TRP A 4 -6.11 -21.34 21.97
N THR A 5 -7.44 -21.28 21.87
CA THR A 5 -8.11 -21.05 20.58
C THR A 5 -7.78 -19.64 20.12
N ASN A 6 -6.59 -19.50 19.55
CA ASN A 6 -6.25 -18.43 18.62
C ASN A 6 -7.20 -18.58 17.42
N GLU A 7 -8.41 -18.04 17.55
CA GLU A 7 -9.18 -17.57 16.41
C GLU A 7 -8.31 -16.53 15.70
N ARG A 8 -7.41 -17.03 14.86
CA ARG A 8 -6.79 -16.26 13.80
C ARG A 8 -7.96 -15.70 13.02
N LEU A 9 -8.28 -14.44 13.29
CA LEU A 9 -8.97 -13.55 12.37
C LEU A 9 -8.13 -13.57 11.08
N LEU A 10 -8.43 -14.57 10.25
CA LEU A 10 -8.15 -14.63 8.84
C LEU A 10 -8.90 -13.42 8.28
N THR A 11 -8.23 -12.26 8.32
CA THR A 11 -8.59 -11.14 7.48
C THR A 11 -8.71 -11.72 6.09
N LYS A 12 -9.95 -11.73 5.57
CA LYS A 12 -10.31 -12.39 4.33
C LYS A 12 -9.22 -12.07 3.30
N PRO A 13 -8.59 -13.08 2.67
CA PRO A 13 -7.69 -12.79 1.58
C PRO A 13 -8.46 -11.91 0.61
N ALA A 14 -7.83 -10.82 0.13
CA ALA A 14 -8.37 -10.03 -0.97
C ALA A 14 -8.80 -11.04 -2.02
N ARG A 15 -10.12 -11.23 -2.18
CA ARG A 15 -10.63 -12.07 -3.26
C ARG A 15 -9.99 -11.44 -4.48
N ALA A 16 -9.15 -12.20 -5.18
CA ALA A 16 -9.02 -12.02 -6.60
C ALA A 16 -10.44 -12.24 -7.13
N LEU A 17 -11.25 -11.17 -7.09
CA LEU A 17 -12.50 -11.13 -7.82
C LEU A 17 -12.03 -11.17 -9.26
N ASP A 18 -12.06 -12.40 -9.77
CA ASP A 18 -12.34 -12.72 -11.16
C ASP A 18 -13.31 -11.67 -11.71
N GLU A 19 -13.01 -11.25 -12.94
CA GLU A 19 -13.80 -10.30 -13.73
C GLU A 19 -13.67 -8.84 -13.33
N SER A 20 -12.44 -8.29 -13.35
CA SER A 20 -12.33 -6.85 -13.64
C SER A 20 -12.76 -6.61 -15.10
N PRO A 21 -13.78 -5.78 -15.38
CA PRO A 21 -14.26 -5.49 -16.75
C PRO A 21 -13.23 -4.79 -17.66
N CYS A 22 -12.00 -4.61 -17.17
CA CYS A 22 -10.96 -3.82 -17.78
C CYS A 22 -10.06 -4.61 -18.75
N THR A 23 -10.26 -5.93 -18.91
CA THR A 23 -9.45 -6.77 -19.82
C THR A 23 -9.78 -6.60 -21.31
N ASN A 24 -10.92 -6.00 -21.66
CA ASN A 24 -11.36 -5.88 -23.07
C ASN A 24 -11.21 -4.46 -23.67
N LEU A 25 -10.66 -3.50 -22.94
CA LEU A 25 -10.49 -2.12 -23.40
C LEU A 25 -9.11 -1.94 -24.07
N VAL A 26 -8.93 -2.53 -25.25
CA VAL A 26 -7.70 -2.43 -26.04
C VAL A 26 -7.83 -1.27 -27.05
N GLY A 27 -7.44 -0.07 -26.64
CA GLY A 27 -7.38 1.10 -27.51
C GLY A 27 -6.79 2.33 -26.83
N ARG A 28 -6.09 3.19 -27.57
CA ARG A 28 -5.55 4.47 -27.05
C ARG A 28 -6.68 5.37 -26.51
N ASP A 29 -7.84 5.31 -27.16
CA ASP A 29 -9.05 6.06 -26.79
C ASP A 29 -9.63 5.60 -25.46
N ALA A 30 -9.56 4.31 -25.15
CA ALA A 30 -10.03 3.77 -23.88
C ALA A 30 -9.17 4.26 -22.70
N LEU A 31 -7.85 4.36 -22.87
CA LEU A 31 -6.97 4.91 -21.83
C LEU A 31 -7.30 6.38 -21.55
N SER A 32 -7.45 7.19 -22.61
CA SER A 32 -7.82 8.60 -22.47
C SER A 32 -9.18 8.79 -21.80
N HIS A 33 -10.16 7.95 -22.12
CA HIS A 33 -11.47 7.98 -21.47
C HIS A 33 -11.40 7.64 -19.98
N LEU A 34 -10.68 6.57 -19.61
CA LEU A 34 -10.50 6.18 -18.20
C LEU A 34 -9.75 7.25 -17.39
N VAL A 35 -8.75 7.89 -18.00
CA VAL A 35 -8.05 9.02 -17.38
C VAL A 35 -8.99 10.20 -17.14
N ALA A 36 -9.82 10.55 -18.13
CA ALA A 36 -10.78 11.63 -17.99
C ALA A 36 -11.81 11.34 -16.88
N GLN A 37 -12.36 10.12 -16.88
CA GLN A 37 -13.31 9.67 -15.86
C GLN A 37 -12.69 9.68 -14.46
N LEU A 38 -11.44 9.22 -14.32
CA LEU A 38 -10.76 9.23 -13.02
C LEU A 38 -10.53 10.67 -12.53
N ARG A 39 -10.13 11.60 -13.40
CA ARG A 39 -9.97 13.01 -13.01
C ARG A 39 -11.28 13.61 -12.53
N ASP A 40 -12.37 13.32 -13.23
CA ASP A 40 -13.71 13.80 -12.86
C ASP A 40 -14.13 13.25 -11.49
N GLU A 41 -13.98 11.94 -11.28
CA GLU A 41 -14.26 11.30 -9.99
C GLU A 41 -13.39 11.86 -8.87
N LEU A 42 -12.09 12.08 -9.11
CA LEU A 42 -11.20 12.67 -8.11
C LEU A 42 -11.55 14.11 -7.74
N ALA A 43 -12.12 14.87 -8.69
CA ALA A 43 -12.56 16.24 -8.44
C ALA A 43 -13.82 16.31 -7.57
N HIS A 44 -14.73 15.33 -7.70
CA HIS A 44 -16.01 15.32 -6.99
C HIS A 44 -15.96 14.54 -5.67
N ASN A 45 -15.34 13.35 -5.69
CA ASN A 45 -15.23 12.47 -4.53
C ASN A 45 -13.94 11.66 -4.62
N PRO A 46 -12.81 12.20 -4.13
CA PRO A 46 -11.50 11.58 -4.32
C PRO A 46 -11.37 10.21 -3.66
N SER A 47 -12.17 9.93 -2.63
CA SER A 47 -12.21 8.65 -1.93
C SER A 47 -13.28 7.69 -2.44
N SER A 48 -13.96 7.99 -3.56
CA SER A 48 -15.02 7.13 -4.09
C SER A 48 -14.47 5.74 -4.45
N ASP A 49 -15.28 4.70 -4.24
CA ASP A 49 -14.91 3.34 -4.66
C ASP A 49 -14.65 3.29 -6.17
N THR A 50 -15.43 4.04 -6.94
CA THR A 50 -15.25 4.23 -8.39
C THR A 50 -13.86 4.76 -8.73
N ALA A 51 -13.39 5.83 -8.05
CA ALA A 51 -12.06 6.37 -8.27
C ALA A 51 -10.97 5.31 -8.00
N MET A 52 -11.10 4.56 -6.91
CA MET A 52 -10.13 3.52 -6.54
C MET A 52 -10.12 2.35 -7.54
N ASP A 53 -11.28 1.98 -8.07
CA ASP A 53 -11.41 0.96 -9.11
C ASP A 53 -10.82 1.42 -10.45
N LEU A 54 -11.02 2.68 -10.82
CA LEU A 54 -10.40 3.28 -12.01
C LEU A 54 -8.86 3.32 -11.89
N VAL A 55 -8.32 3.65 -10.71
CA VAL A 55 -6.87 3.60 -10.45
C VAL A 55 -6.34 2.17 -10.62
N LYS A 56 -7.05 1.16 -10.09
CA LYS A 56 -6.71 -0.26 -10.28
C LYS A 56 -6.69 -0.60 -11.77
N CYS A 57 -7.74 -0.27 -12.51
CA CYS A 57 -7.83 -0.57 -13.93
C CYS A 57 -6.72 0.08 -14.74
N LEU A 58 -6.44 1.37 -14.52
CA LEU A 58 -5.31 2.06 -15.17
C LEU A 58 -3.96 1.43 -14.86
N TYR A 59 -3.74 1.04 -13.59
CA TYR A 59 -2.50 0.39 -13.19
C TYR A 59 -2.32 -0.96 -13.91
N LEU A 60 -3.38 -1.78 -13.95
CA LEU A 60 -3.36 -3.13 -14.55
C LEU A 60 -3.31 -3.12 -16.07
N LEU A 61 -3.85 -2.09 -16.73
CA LEU A 61 -3.76 -1.95 -18.18
C LEU A 61 -2.31 -1.87 -18.64
N GLY A 62 -1.38 -1.35 -17.82
CA GLY A 62 0.06 -1.34 -18.08
C GLY A 62 0.50 -0.59 -19.35
N SER A 63 -0.43 -0.03 -20.12
CA SER A 63 -0.22 0.59 -21.42
C SER A 63 0.54 1.91 -21.35
N TRP A 64 0.68 2.47 -20.14
CA TRP A 64 1.51 3.63 -19.83
C TRP A 64 3.01 3.35 -20.03
N GLY A 65 3.47 2.10 -19.90
CA GLY A 65 4.89 1.74 -19.94
C GLY A 65 5.59 2.00 -21.28
N LYS A 66 4.86 1.82 -22.40
CA LYS A 66 5.43 1.98 -23.76
C LYS A 66 5.48 3.43 -24.23
N ALA A 67 4.61 4.28 -23.70
CA ALA A 67 4.46 5.66 -24.15
C ALA A 67 5.05 6.69 -23.19
N ARG A 68 5.06 6.39 -21.87
CA ARG A 68 5.33 7.39 -20.82
C ARG A 68 6.28 6.93 -19.72
N GLY A 69 6.93 5.78 -19.89
CA GLY A 69 7.96 5.31 -18.95
C GLY A 69 7.36 4.61 -17.74
N SER A 70 7.51 5.19 -16.53
CA SER A 70 7.07 4.54 -15.29
C SER A 70 5.63 4.92 -14.89
N TRP A 71 5.03 4.14 -13.98
CA TRP A 71 3.70 4.45 -13.39
C TRP A 71 3.71 5.84 -12.75
N HIS A 72 4.81 6.19 -12.10
CA HIS A 72 5.00 7.49 -11.47
C HIS A 72 4.95 8.63 -12.50
N ASP A 73 5.66 8.46 -13.62
CA ASP A 73 5.74 9.45 -14.69
C ASP A 73 4.39 9.61 -15.38
N PHE A 74 3.69 8.50 -15.61
CA PHE A 74 2.32 8.52 -16.14
C PHE A 74 1.37 9.35 -15.26
N LEU A 75 1.34 9.08 -13.95
CA LEU A 75 0.53 9.83 -13.00
C LEU A 75 0.93 11.30 -12.92
N ALA A 76 2.23 11.61 -13.06
CA ALA A 76 2.71 12.99 -13.08
C ALA A 76 2.19 13.75 -14.31
N VAL A 77 2.37 13.16 -15.51
CA VAL A 77 1.96 13.78 -16.78
C VAL A 77 0.44 13.92 -16.84
N GLU A 78 -0.30 12.94 -16.36
CA GLU A 78 -1.76 13.02 -16.32
C GLU A 78 -2.30 13.81 -15.12
N GLN A 79 -1.45 14.34 -14.23
CA GLN A 79 -1.88 15.08 -13.04
C GLN A 79 -2.89 14.28 -12.18
N ILE A 80 -2.75 12.96 -12.12
CA ILE A 80 -3.61 12.05 -11.35
C ILE A 80 -2.92 11.81 -10.01
N ARG A 81 -3.14 12.68 -9.03
CA ARG A 81 -2.58 12.53 -7.68
C ARG A 81 -3.52 13.11 -6.63
N VAL A 82 -3.55 12.45 -5.47
CA VAL A 82 -4.17 13.01 -4.26
C VAL A 82 -3.04 13.44 -3.34
N LEU A 83 -2.76 14.75 -3.31
CA LEU A 83 -1.62 15.34 -2.60
C LEU A 83 -2.04 15.92 -1.24
N ASN A 84 -1.04 16.19 -0.40
CA ASN A 84 -1.19 16.92 0.88
C ASN A 84 -2.11 16.25 1.91
N LEU A 85 -2.38 14.95 1.77
CA LEU A 85 -3.15 14.20 2.77
C LEU A 85 -2.32 14.03 4.05
N SER A 86 -2.90 14.40 5.18
CA SER A 86 -2.42 13.97 6.48
C SER A 86 -2.48 12.44 6.61
N GLN A 87 -1.86 11.89 7.64
CA GLN A 87 -1.89 10.45 7.85
C GLN A 87 -3.31 9.89 8.02
N ASN A 88 -4.18 10.59 8.73
CA ASN A 88 -5.55 10.12 8.98
C ASN A 88 -6.38 10.17 7.69
N GLU A 89 -6.22 11.22 6.89
CA GLU A 89 -6.92 11.35 5.60
C GLU A 89 -6.42 10.34 4.58
N ARG A 90 -5.15 9.91 4.67
CA ARG A 90 -4.54 8.94 3.76
C ARG A 90 -4.96 7.50 4.05
N ALA A 91 -5.29 7.18 5.31
CA ALA A 91 -5.68 5.83 5.73
C ALA A 91 -6.78 5.17 4.87
N PRO A 92 -7.93 5.83 4.58
CA PRO A 92 -8.98 5.22 3.76
C PRO A 92 -8.50 4.88 2.34
N TYR A 93 -7.67 5.72 1.73
CA TYR A 93 -7.10 5.45 0.40
C TYR A 93 -6.17 4.24 0.41
N VAL A 94 -5.29 4.17 1.41
CA VAL A 94 -4.34 3.05 1.55
C VAL A 94 -5.09 1.74 1.73
N GLN A 95 -6.12 1.72 2.60
CA GLN A 95 -6.95 0.56 2.81
C GLN A 95 -7.75 0.16 1.56
N ALA A 96 -8.35 1.14 0.88
CA ALA A 96 -9.15 0.91 -0.33
C ALA A 96 -8.32 0.37 -1.50
N LEU A 97 -7.12 0.93 -1.74
CA LEU A 97 -6.24 0.48 -2.83
C LEU A 97 -5.55 -0.85 -2.51
N HIS A 98 -5.14 -1.04 -1.25
CA HIS A 98 -4.53 -2.30 -0.82
C HIS A 98 -5.53 -3.47 -0.87
N SER A 99 -6.77 -3.27 -0.41
CA SER A 99 -7.82 -4.29 -0.49
C SER A 99 -8.19 -4.67 -1.93
N ARG A 100 -8.00 -3.75 -2.88
CA ARG A 100 -8.10 -3.96 -4.33
C ARG A 100 -6.89 -4.66 -4.95
N GLY A 101 -5.86 -4.95 -4.14
CA GLY A 101 -4.66 -5.67 -4.53
C GLY A 101 -3.55 -4.79 -5.07
N LEU A 102 -3.60 -3.46 -4.95
CA LEU A 102 -2.46 -2.63 -5.40
C LEU A 102 -1.26 -2.79 -4.46
N SER A 103 -0.06 -2.86 -5.05
CA SER A 103 1.19 -2.88 -4.28
C SER A 103 1.48 -1.52 -3.62
N GLN A 104 2.24 -1.54 -2.52
CA GLN A 104 2.70 -0.31 -1.84
C GLN A 104 3.45 0.64 -2.79
N ARG A 105 4.20 0.10 -3.76
CA ARG A 105 4.90 0.87 -4.79
C ARG A 105 3.95 1.53 -5.80
N ALA A 106 2.77 0.97 -6.02
CA ALA A 106 1.74 1.55 -6.88
C ALA A 106 0.95 2.65 -6.14
N ILE A 107 0.67 2.43 -4.85
CA ILE A 107 -0.08 3.36 -3.99
C ILE A 107 0.72 4.64 -3.70
N ALA A 108 2.02 4.50 -3.39
CA ALA A 108 2.88 5.63 -3.03
C ALA A 108 2.86 6.81 -4.03
N PRO A 109 3.09 6.61 -5.34
CA PRO A 109 3.07 7.70 -6.31
C PRO A 109 1.68 8.31 -6.52
N PHE A 110 0.60 7.53 -6.35
CA PHE A 110 -0.77 8.02 -6.46
C PHE A 110 -1.12 8.99 -5.31
N LEU A 111 -0.66 8.69 -4.10
CA LEU A 111 -0.85 9.53 -2.91
C LEU A 111 0.26 10.57 -2.70
N GLY A 112 1.21 10.67 -3.65
CA GLY A 112 2.30 11.64 -3.60
C GLY A 112 3.24 11.51 -2.39
N VAL A 113 3.38 10.31 -1.82
CA VAL A 113 4.23 10.05 -0.66
C VAL A 113 5.32 9.02 -0.95
N SER A 114 6.29 8.91 -0.05
CA SER A 114 7.36 7.91 -0.17
C SER A 114 6.82 6.48 0.01
N HIS A 115 7.50 5.50 -0.60
CA HIS A 115 7.20 4.08 -0.37
C HIS A 115 7.32 3.69 1.12
N GLN A 116 8.29 4.29 1.84
CA GLN A 116 8.46 4.04 3.27
C GLN A 116 7.27 4.54 4.09
N THR A 117 6.67 5.67 3.70
CA THR A 117 5.44 6.20 4.32
C THR A 117 4.29 5.20 4.17
N ILE A 118 4.04 4.71 2.95
CA ILE A 118 2.98 3.71 2.71
C ILE A 118 3.25 2.41 3.45
N LYS A 119 4.51 1.96 3.49
CA LYS A 119 4.89 0.77 4.28
C LYS A 119 4.52 0.94 5.75
N ASN A 120 4.79 2.10 6.34
CA ASN A 120 4.44 2.41 7.73
C ASN A 120 2.92 2.50 7.93
N ASP A 121 2.18 3.07 6.98
CA ASP A 121 0.72 3.14 7.04
C ASP A 121 0.08 1.75 6.94
N CYS A 122 0.52 0.92 5.99
CA CYS A 122 0.08 -0.47 5.90
C CYS A 122 0.37 -1.24 7.18
N PHE A 123 1.54 -1.04 7.80
CA PHE A 123 1.87 -1.67 9.08
C PHE A 123 0.91 -1.23 10.20
N ARG A 124 0.65 0.08 10.33
CA ARG A 124 -0.27 0.63 11.34
C ARG A 124 -1.72 0.19 11.15
N LEU A 125 -2.14 0.02 9.90
CA LEU A 125 -3.47 -0.45 9.53
C LEU A 125 -3.56 -1.98 9.52
N GLU A 126 -2.49 -2.68 9.91
CA GLU A 126 -2.38 -4.15 9.91
C GLU A 126 -2.72 -4.80 8.56
N LEU A 127 -2.47 -4.07 7.47
CA LEU A 127 -2.76 -4.53 6.12
C LEU A 127 -1.72 -5.57 5.69
N SER A 128 -2.22 -6.75 5.38
CA SER A 128 -1.46 -7.84 4.79
C SER A 128 -2.31 -8.56 3.75
N GLY A 129 -1.69 -9.12 2.71
CA GLY A 129 -2.43 -9.82 1.65
C GLY A 129 -1.66 -9.89 0.34
N THR A 130 -2.17 -10.70 -0.58
CA THR A 130 -1.63 -10.86 -1.94
C THR A 130 -1.80 -9.55 -2.71
N VAL A 131 -0.71 -9.05 -3.30
CA VAL A 131 -0.71 -7.84 -4.11
C VAL A 131 -0.50 -8.19 -5.57
N ILE A 132 -1.14 -7.45 -6.46
CA ILE A 132 -1.05 -7.58 -7.91
C ILE A 132 0.08 -6.65 -8.38
N GLY A 133 1.05 -7.23 -9.09
CA GLY A 133 2.06 -6.46 -9.81
C GLY A 133 1.60 -6.07 -11.22
N ILE A 134 2.38 -5.21 -11.86
CA ILE A 134 2.10 -4.57 -13.16
C ILE A 134 1.73 -5.57 -14.27
N ASN A 135 2.21 -6.82 -14.21
CA ASN A 135 1.93 -7.85 -15.22
C ASN A 135 0.69 -8.71 -14.89
N GLY A 136 -0.18 -8.27 -13.98
CA GLY A 136 -1.25 -9.09 -13.41
C GLY A 136 -0.74 -10.24 -12.51
N LYS A 137 0.58 -10.38 -12.37
CA LYS A 137 1.21 -11.39 -11.52
C LYS A 137 0.94 -11.04 -10.06
N SER A 138 0.31 -11.97 -9.37
CA SER A 138 0.08 -11.88 -7.93
C SER A 138 1.35 -12.25 -7.17
N TYR A 139 1.78 -11.40 -6.25
CA TYR A 139 2.83 -11.66 -5.30
C TYR A 139 2.18 -11.91 -3.95
N ALA A 140 2.33 -13.12 -3.42
CA ALA A 140 2.01 -13.37 -2.03
C ALA A 140 2.89 -12.46 -1.17
N PRO A 141 2.35 -11.81 -0.13
CA PRO A 141 3.17 -10.96 0.72
C PRO A 141 4.21 -11.83 1.41
N LEU A 142 5.42 -11.30 1.58
CA LEU A 142 6.39 -11.93 2.48
C LEU A 142 5.73 -12.11 3.86
N PRO A 143 5.84 -13.28 4.50
CA PRO A 143 5.14 -13.51 5.74
C PRO A 143 5.63 -12.55 6.84
N LYS A 144 4.79 -12.30 7.85
CA LYS A 144 4.99 -11.29 8.91
C LYS A 144 6.36 -11.38 9.63
N TRP A 145 7.06 -12.52 9.61
CA TRP A 145 8.40 -12.68 10.21
C TRP A 145 9.48 -11.79 9.58
N HIS A 146 9.29 -11.30 8.34
CA HIS A 146 10.24 -10.40 7.70
C HIS A 146 10.18 -8.95 8.23
N LEU A 147 9.13 -8.60 8.99
CA LEU A 147 8.99 -7.30 9.65
C LEU A 147 9.58 -7.30 11.08
N THR A 148 9.70 -8.48 11.71
CA THR A 148 10.20 -8.61 13.08
C THR A 148 11.72 -8.40 13.20
N GLY A 149 12.48 -8.62 12.13
CA GLY A 149 13.95 -8.45 12.12
C GLY A 149 14.43 -7.00 12.27
N HIS A 150 13.60 -6.00 11.96
CA HIS A 150 13.98 -4.58 12.06
C HIS A 150 13.57 -3.91 13.37
N LEU A 151 12.66 -4.49 14.15
CA LEU A 151 12.27 -3.97 15.48
C LEU A 151 13.15 -4.51 16.61
N ALA A 152 13.73 -5.71 16.46
CA ALA A 152 14.62 -6.29 17.47
C ALA A 152 15.92 -5.49 17.68
N LYS A 153 16.34 -4.69 16.70
CA LYS A 153 17.57 -3.89 16.77
C LYS A 153 17.38 -2.50 17.40
N ALA A 154 16.14 -2.03 17.56
CA ALA A 154 15.85 -0.74 18.20
C ALA A 154 15.68 -0.86 19.73
N THR A 155 15.49 -2.07 20.27
CA THR A 155 15.29 -2.31 21.70
C THR A 155 16.50 -2.90 22.43
N SER A 156 17.59 -3.24 21.72
CA SER A 156 18.82 -3.74 22.36
C SER A 156 19.71 -2.63 22.94
N ASP A 157 19.53 -1.38 22.54
CA ASP A 157 20.42 -0.26 22.96
C ASP A 157 19.93 0.53 24.20
N VAL A 158 18.87 0.10 24.88
CA VAL A 158 18.34 0.81 26.08
C VAL A 158 18.67 0.11 27.40
N ARG A 159 19.52 -0.92 27.41
CA ARG A 159 19.86 -1.64 28.66
C ARG A 159 21.35 -1.82 28.90
N HIS A 160 22.20 -0.81 28.76
CA HIS A 160 23.59 -0.87 29.27
C HIS A 160 24.09 0.49 29.81
N ALA A 161 23.32 1.12 30.69
CA ALA A 161 23.83 2.25 31.48
C ALA A 161 23.17 2.31 32.86
N SER A 162 23.45 1.33 33.73
CA SER A 162 23.30 1.45 35.19
C SER A 162 23.86 0.22 35.90
N THR A 163 25.18 0.00 35.88
CA THR A 163 25.84 -0.81 36.92
C THR A 163 27.33 -0.48 37.00
N THR A 164 27.69 0.50 37.83
CA THR A 164 28.99 0.49 38.52
C THR A 164 28.77 1.01 39.92
N GLY A 165 28.48 0.08 40.83
CA GLY A 165 28.57 0.32 42.25
C GLY A 165 30.04 0.50 42.64
N TYR A 166 30.28 1.47 43.51
CA TYR A 166 31.45 1.48 44.38
C TYR A 166 30.96 1.39 45.82
N HIS A 167 31.06 0.17 46.36
CA HIS A 167 31.06 -0.11 47.79
C HIS A 167 32.44 0.30 48.32
N ARG A 168 32.48 1.10 49.39
CA ARG A 168 33.59 1.10 50.34
C ARG A 168 33.01 1.28 51.74
N ASP A 169 32.84 0.15 52.41
CA ASP A 169 32.94 0.09 53.85
C ASP A 169 34.43 0.10 54.20
N VAL A 170 34.86 1.00 55.07
CA VAL A 170 35.97 0.73 56.00
C VAL A 170 35.62 1.44 57.31
N ALA A 171 35.78 0.65 58.38
CA ALA A 171 35.62 0.87 59.82
C ALA A 171 35.90 2.28 60.36
#